data_AF-A0A7X9XDM5-F1
#
_entry.id   AF-A0A7X9XDM5-F1
#
_cell.length_a   1.000
_cell.length_b   1.000
_cell.length_c   1.000
_cell.angle_alpha   90.00
_cell.angle_beta   90.00
_cell.angle_gamma   90.00
#
_symmetry.space_group_name_H-M   'P 1'
#
loop_
_entity.id
_entity.type
_entity.pdbx_description
1 polymer ?
#
loop_
_entity_poly.entity_id
_entity_poly.type
_entity_poly.pdbx_seq_one_letter_code
_entity_poly.pdbx_strand_id
1 'polypeptide(L)'
;MKNTANNLPQIETEIQQLLTKEKKSWKKIGELMLIVKNQELYKGEFKSFTKWVGHVSYSTNVATSYIWRIFKASRTFLGLIASDKPEDLHQATSTPYQLETFAQIEKYAPKDIVEVQMEKILSGDAKTKELRETWNAVKLNQLERFNETEFNNSQFNEVNNVTLADTQLNTLTADEVYEVVTLKTEWVRTLCLQHYPFIAKMSTPTETKSFKEVTVRIDTEEKTRFGKPKPQRRRFDAIMTIKPHYAAYGEELMTAGIEIKVSKHDLLNDDKFEEYIGWTDFFFFAVPHKLVESAMEKAESSEHSDLIGVLDVEKGEMVKVPVRQEVGVREKMEVYREIVFK
;
A
#
# COMPACT_ATOMS: atom_id res chain seq x y z
N MET A 1 -37.17 17.53 22.16
CA MET A 1 -35.84 17.88 22.71
C MET A 1 -34.94 18.24 21.55
N LYS A 2 -34.23 19.38 21.64
CA LYS A 2 -33.62 20.07 20.49
C LYS A 2 -32.43 19.30 19.91
N ASN A 3 -32.46 19.16 18.59
CA ASN A 3 -31.40 18.66 17.72
C ASN A 3 -30.22 19.64 17.79
N THR A 4 -29.13 19.29 18.47
CA THR A 4 -27.87 20.05 18.41
C THR A 4 -27.30 19.89 17.00
N ALA A 5 -27.30 20.96 16.22
CA ALA A 5 -26.58 20.99 14.96
C ALA A 5 -25.09 20.79 15.26
N ASN A 6 -24.57 19.59 14.99
CA ASN A 6 -23.16 19.29 15.16
C ASN A 6 -22.35 20.17 14.19
N ASN A 7 -21.66 21.18 14.70
CA ASN A 7 -20.74 21.98 13.89
C ASN A 7 -19.33 21.36 13.96
N LEU A 8 -18.58 21.43 12.86
CA LEU A 8 -17.26 20.80 12.69
C LEU A 8 -16.29 21.06 13.87
N PRO A 9 -16.15 22.30 14.39
CA PRO A 9 -15.19 22.58 15.47
C PRO A 9 -15.52 21.86 16.80
N GLN A 10 -16.80 21.62 17.07
CA GLN A 10 -17.22 20.88 18.27
C GLN A 10 -16.85 19.41 18.15
N ILE A 11 -17.11 18.81 16.98
CA ILE A 11 -16.71 17.43 16.68
C ILE A 11 -15.19 17.28 16.77
N GLU A 12 -14.43 18.21 16.20
CA GLU A 12 -12.96 18.18 16.24
C GLU A 12 -12.44 18.21 17.67
N THR A 13 -12.97 19.11 18.51
CA THR A 13 -12.62 19.20 19.92
C THR A 13 -12.90 17.88 20.65
N GLU A 14 -14.05 17.26 20.37
CA GLU A 14 -14.41 15.98 20.98
C GLU A 14 -13.49 14.85 20.51
N ILE A 15 -13.23 14.73 19.20
CA ILE A 15 -12.30 13.74 18.64
C ILE A 15 -10.90 13.93 19.24
N GLN A 16 -10.42 15.17 19.37
CA GLN A 16 -9.12 15.47 19.98
C GLN A 16 -9.04 15.00 21.44
N GLN A 17 -10.08 15.24 22.23
CA GLN A 17 -10.14 14.77 23.61
C GLN A 17 -10.19 13.23 23.70
N LEU A 18 -10.90 12.58 22.78
CA LEU A 18 -11.04 11.13 22.74
C LEU A 18 -9.78 10.42 22.25
N LEU A 19 -9.00 11.06 21.38
CA LEU A 19 -7.73 10.54 20.88
C LEU A 19 -6.57 10.74 21.87
N THR A 20 -6.67 11.73 22.76
CA THR A 20 -5.65 12.05 23.77
C THR A 20 -5.84 11.32 25.10
N LYS A 21 -7.04 10.80 25.40
CA LYS A 21 -7.35 10.01 26.62
C LYS A 21 -7.35 8.50 26.32
N GLU A 22 -6.93 7.68 27.29
CA GLU A 22 -6.72 6.22 27.12
C GLU A 22 -7.99 5.38 26.77
N LYS A 23 -7.70 4.18 26.25
CA LYS A 23 -8.46 3.19 25.48
C LYS A 23 -9.95 2.97 25.83
N LYS A 24 -10.80 3.14 24.80
CA LYS A 24 -12.15 2.54 24.50
C LYS A 24 -13.01 3.48 23.64
N SER A 25 -12.49 4.65 23.31
CA SER A 25 -13.21 5.71 22.58
C SER A 25 -13.38 5.49 21.07
N TRP A 26 -12.85 4.40 20.50
CA TRP A 26 -12.83 4.20 19.04
C TRP A 26 -14.24 4.24 18.44
N LYS A 27 -15.26 3.74 19.16
CA LYS A 27 -16.65 3.75 18.72
C LYS A 27 -17.16 5.18 18.59
N LYS A 28 -16.94 6.02 19.61
CA LYS A 28 -17.35 7.42 19.57
C LYS A 28 -16.58 8.21 18.51
N ILE A 29 -15.27 7.96 18.38
CA ILE A 29 -14.45 8.57 17.32
C ILE A 29 -15.01 8.19 15.94
N GLY A 30 -15.30 6.90 15.72
CA GLY A 30 -15.86 6.40 14.48
C GLY A 30 -17.23 7.00 14.14
N GLU A 31 -18.13 7.10 15.13
CA GLU A 31 -19.43 7.77 15.00
C GLU A 31 -19.25 9.22 14.53
N LEU A 32 -18.39 9.98 15.21
CA LEU A 32 -18.11 11.38 14.88
C LEU A 32 -17.50 11.54 13.48
N MET A 33 -16.57 10.64 13.10
CA MET A 33 -15.99 10.64 11.76
C MET A 33 -17.03 10.35 10.67
N LEU A 34 -17.96 9.42 10.92
CA LEU A 34 -19.06 9.12 10.00
C LEU A 34 -20.01 10.30 9.87
N ILE A 35 -20.33 11.00 10.97
CA ILE A 35 -21.14 12.22 10.94
C ILE A 35 -20.47 13.28 10.05
N VAL A 36 -19.18 13.56 10.26
CA VAL A 36 -18.43 14.53 9.44
C VAL A 36 -18.39 14.12 7.97
N LYS A 37 -18.23 12.82 7.68
CA LYS A 37 -18.19 12.32 6.31
C LYS A 37 -19.55 12.39 5.62
N ASN A 38 -20.62 11.92 6.28
CA ASN A 38 -21.96 11.78 5.71
C ASN A 38 -22.66 13.13 5.53
N GLN A 39 -22.47 14.05 6.48
CA GLN A 39 -23.01 15.41 6.41
C GLN A 39 -22.05 16.39 5.72
N GLU A 40 -20.89 15.89 5.27
CA GLU A 40 -19.85 16.67 4.60
C GLU A 40 -19.40 17.93 5.35
N LEU A 41 -19.40 17.88 6.69
CA LEU A 41 -19.13 19.04 7.56
C LEU A 41 -17.73 19.66 7.35
N TYR A 42 -16.80 18.88 6.79
CA TYR A 42 -15.46 19.34 6.42
C TYR A 42 -15.47 20.32 5.22
N LYS A 43 -16.53 20.33 4.40
CA LYS A 43 -16.65 21.21 3.24
C LYS A 43 -16.82 22.66 3.72
N GLY A 44 -15.89 23.51 3.33
CA GLY A 44 -15.83 24.92 3.73
C GLY A 44 -14.44 25.26 4.26
N GLU A 45 -13.93 24.46 5.18
CA GLU A 45 -12.60 24.63 5.78
C GLU A 45 -11.54 23.74 5.11
N PHE A 46 -11.93 22.55 4.65
CA PHE A 46 -11.02 21.57 4.04
C PHE A 46 -11.45 21.15 2.64
N LYS A 47 -10.45 20.96 1.76
CA LYS A 47 -10.68 20.56 0.35
C LYS A 47 -11.22 19.13 0.20
N SER A 48 -11.05 18.27 1.21
CA SER A 48 -11.54 16.89 1.20
C SER A 48 -11.58 16.31 2.61
N PHE A 49 -12.34 15.23 2.80
CA PHE A 49 -12.38 14.47 4.05
C PHE A 49 -10.99 13.98 4.46
N THR A 50 -10.16 13.54 3.50
CA THR A 50 -8.77 13.14 3.74
C THR A 50 -7.93 14.28 4.30
N LYS A 51 -8.11 15.52 3.80
CA LYS A 51 -7.40 16.69 4.32
C LYS A 51 -7.85 17.04 5.73
N TRP A 52 -9.14 16.90 6.03
CA TRP A 52 -9.66 17.03 7.40
C TRP A 52 -9.08 15.96 8.34
N VAL A 53 -9.05 14.68 7.93
CA VAL A 53 -8.41 13.60 8.72
C VAL A 53 -6.92 13.90 8.96
N GLY A 54 -6.21 14.45 7.97
CA GLY A 54 -4.82 14.90 8.12
C GLY A 54 -4.67 16.03 9.14
N HIS A 55 -5.62 16.98 9.18
CA HIS A 55 -5.65 18.02 10.21
C HIS A 55 -5.88 17.44 11.61
N VAL A 56 -6.82 16.51 11.77
CA VAL A 56 -7.06 15.82 13.04
C VAL A 56 -5.79 15.06 13.50
N SER A 57 -5.12 14.36 12.60
CA SER A 57 -3.85 13.67 12.89
C SER A 57 -2.78 14.64 13.38
N TYR A 58 -2.58 15.75 12.67
CA TYR A 58 -1.62 16.78 13.04
C TYR A 58 -1.92 17.40 14.41
N SER A 59 -3.18 17.76 14.66
CA SER A 59 -3.58 18.42 15.91
C SER A 59 -3.51 17.53 17.15
N THR A 60 -3.55 16.20 16.98
CA THR A 60 -3.54 15.22 18.09
C THR A 60 -2.22 14.48 18.24
N ASN A 61 -1.29 14.62 17.28
CA ASN A 61 -0.09 13.79 17.15
C ASN A 61 -0.39 12.27 17.10
N VAL A 62 -1.58 11.89 16.61
CA VAL A 62 -1.97 10.49 16.37
C VAL A 62 -1.78 10.17 14.90
N ALA A 63 -1.20 9.01 14.59
CA ALA A 63 -0.94 8.59 13.22
C ALA A 63 -2.23 8.55 12.36
N THR A 64 -2.18 9.19 11.19
CA THR A 64 -3.26 9.19 10.19
C THR A 64 -3.78 7.78 9.88
N SER A 65 -2.90 6.78 9.83
CA SER A 65 -3.26 5.37 9.59
C SER A 65 -4.16 4.80 10.69
N TYR A 66 -3.97 5.18 11.95
CA TYR A 66 -4.81 4.74 13.05
C TYR A 66 -6.22 5.34 12.98
N ILE A 67 -6.32 6.63 12.63
CA ILE A 67 -7.60 7.32 12.43
C ILE A 67 -8.36 6.70 11.26
N TRP A 68 -7.68 6.38 10.15
CA TRP A 68 -8.26 5.63 9.04
C TRP A 68 -8.70 4.22 9.42
N ARG A 69 -7.93 3.50 10.24
CA ARG A 69 -8.33 2.19 10.75
C ARG A 69 -9.64 2.27 11.53
N ILE A 70 -9.80 3.27 12.40
CA ILE A 70 -11.06 3.50 13.12
C ILE A 70 -12.19 3.69 12.12
N PHE A 71 -12.04 4.61 11.16
CA PHE A 71 -13.08 4.89 10.17
C PHE A 71 -13.47 3.68 9.32
N LYS A 72 -12.49 2.91 8.85
CA LYS A 72 -12.73 1.68 8.07
C LYS A 72 -13.44 0.64 8.93
N ALA A 73 -12.96 0.39 10.14
CA ALA A 73 -13.59 -0.53 11.07
C ALA A 73 -15.04 -0.15 11.39
N SER A 74 -15.33 1.14 11.55
CA SER A 74 -16.70 1.64 11.74
C SER A 74 -17.61 1.27 10.58
N ARG A 75 -17.16 1.47 9.34
CA ARG A 75 -17.93 1.09 8.15
C ARG A 75 -18.12 -0.42 8.02
N THR A 76 -17.07 -1.19 8.29
CA THR A 76 -17.15 -2.66 8.28
C THR A 76 -18.19 -3.14 9.29
N PHE A 77 -18.13 -2.68 10.54
CA PHE A 77 -19.10 -3.08 11.56
C PHE A 77 -20.54 -2.71 11.20
N LEU A 78 -20.77 -1.47 10.76
CA LEU A 78 -22.09 -1.02 10.34
C LEU A 78 -22.63 -1.83 9.14
N GLY A 79 -21.75 -2.21 8.20
CA GLY A 79 -22.09 -3.12 7.12
C GLY A 79 -22.53 -4.50 7.61
N LEU A 80 -21.84 -5.05 8.62
CA LEU A 80 -22.19 -6.36 9.20
C LEU A 80 -23.57 -6.38 9.87
N ILE A 81 -23.96 -5.29 10.52
CA ILE A 81 -25.28 -5.16 11.15
C ILE A 81 -26.33 -4.54 10.21
N ALA A 82 -25.97 -4.28 8.95
CA ALA A 82 -26.80 -3.62 7.95
C ALA A 82 -27.44 -2.30 8.45
N SER A 83 -26.66 -1.46 9.12
CA SER A 83 -27.10 -0.16 9.64
C SER A 83 -26.37 1.00 8.98
N ASP A 84 -27.11 2.06 8.64
CA ASP A 84 -26.57 3.33 8.16
C ASP A 84 -26.40 4.38 9.28
N LYS A 85 -26.77 4.02 10.52
CA LYS A 85 -26.80 4.94 11.65
C LYS A 85 -25.47 4.93 12.40
N PRO A 86 -24.70 6.04 12.42
CA PRO A 86 -23.41 6.09 13.12
C PRO A 86 -23.47 5.68 14.60
N GLU A 87 -24.59 5.95 15.28
CA GLU A 87 -24.80 5.62 16.69
C GLU A 87 -24.84 4.11 16.97
N ASP A 88 -25.19 3.28 15.98
CA ASP A 88 -25.23 1.82 16.15
C ASP A 88 -23.84 1.22 16.32
N LEU A 89 -22.78 1.98 16.01
CA LEU A 89 -21.41 1.59 16.27
C LEU A 89 -21.12 1.30 17.75
N HIS A 90 -21.91 1.86 18.67
CA HIS A 90 -21.76 1.60 20.10
C HIS A 90 -22.06 0.14 20.49
N GLN A 91 -22.83 -0.57 19.66
CA GLN A 91 -23.15 -1.99 19.82
C GLN A 91 -21.92 -2.90 19.60
N ALA A 92 -20.88 -2.42 18.91
CA ALA A 92 -19.71 -3.22 18.57
C ALA A 92 -19.00 -3.77 19.82
N THR A 93 -18.85 -5.07 19.93
CA THR A 93 -18.02 -5.71 20.96
C THR A 93 -16.56 -5.86 20.51
N SER A 94 -16.33 -5.80 19.20
CA SER A 94 -15.02 -5.96 18.57
C SER A 94 -14.15 -4.70 18.65
N THR A 95 -12.87 -4.88 18.38
CA THR A 95 -11.87 -3.81 18.26
C THR A 95 -11.66 -3.42 16.79
N PRO A 96 -11.11 -2.22 16.50
CA PRO A 96 -10.81 -1.81 15.13
C PRO A 96 -9.89 -2.79 14.39
N TYR A 97 -8.95 -3.41 15.11
CA TYR A 97 -8.02 -4.38 14.52
C TYR A 97 -8.72 -5.68 14.10
N GLN A 98 -9.67 -6.17 14.90
CA GLN A 98 -10.46 -7.36 14.56
C GLN A 98 -11.32 -7.10 13.32
N LEU A 99 -11.97 -5.93 13.24
CA LEU A 99 -12.79 -5.53 12.09
C LEU A 99 -11.97 -5.31 10.82
N GLU A 100 -10.79 -4.70 10.92
CA GLU A 100 -9.86 -4.55 9.79
C GLU A 100 -9.38 -5.91 9.28
N THR A 101 -9.07 -6.85 10.18
CA THR A 101 -8.66 -8.22 9.81
C THR A 101 -9.83 -8.99 9.20
N PHE A 102 -11.03 -8.86 9.76
CA PHE A 102 -12.23 -9.48 9.22
C PHE A 102 -12.55 -8.96 7.80
N ALA A 103 -12.43 -7.66 7.53
CA ALA A 103 -12.66 -7.11 6.20
C ALA A 103 -11.74 -7.73 5.13
N GLN A 104 -10.52 -8.14 5.50
CA GLN A 104 -9.64 -8.90 4.60
C GLN A 104 -10.17 -10.31 4.38
N ILE A 105 -10.60 -11.01 5.45
CA ILE A 105 -11.20 -12.35 5.33
C ILE A 105 -12.45 -12.30 4.46
N GLU A 106 -13.36 -11.35 4.70
CA GLU A 106 -14.60 -11.17 3.94
C GLU A 106 -14.34 -11.00 2.44
N LYS A 107 -13.30 -10.26 2.07
CA LYS A 107 -12.93 -10.00 0.67
C LYS A 107 -12.42 -11.25 -0.06
N TYR A 108 -11.84 -12.19 0.66
CA TYR A 108 -10.89 -13.16 0.08
C TYR A 108 -11.14 -14.62 0.45
N ALA A 109 -11.89 -14.87 1.51
CA ALA A 109 -12.17 -16.21 2.00
C ALA A 109 -13.46 -16.78 1.38
N PRO A 110 -13.57 -18.12 1.29
CA PRO A 110 -14.83 -18.81 1.04
C PRO A 110 -15.96 -18.36 1.99
N LYS A 111 -17.20 -18.39 1.49
CA LYS A 111 -18.38 -17.84 2.18
C LYS A 111 -18.61 -18.47 3.56
N ASP A 112 -18.39 -19.77 3.69
CA ASP A 112 -18.50 -20.53 4.94
C ASP A 112 -17.51 -20.01 6.01
N ILE A 113 -16.27 -19.70 5.62
CA ILE A 113 -15.28 -19.10 6.52
C ILE A 113 -15.71 -17.69 6.93
N VAL A 114 -16.20 -16.90 5.97
CA VAL A 114 -16.69 -15.54 6.23
C VAL A 114 -17.85 -15.57 7.23
N GLU A 115 -18.85 -16.44 7.02
CA GLU A 115 -20.02 -16.59 7.89
C GLU A 115 -19.61 -16.94 9.33
N VAL A 116 -18.69 -17.90 9.51
CA VAL A 116 -18.19 -18.28 10.85
C VAL A 116 -17.48 -17.11 11.56
N GLN A 117 -16.63 -16.37 10.85
CA GLN A 117 -15.91 -15.25 11.46
C GLN A 117 -16.85 -14.06 11.73
N MET A 118 -17.84 -13.85 10.87
CA MET A 118 -18.87 -12.82 11.05
C MET A 118 -19.68 -13.07 12.32
N GLU A 119 -20.15 -14.30 12.54
CA GLU A 119 -20.88 -14.68 13.76
C GLU A 119 -20.05 -14.40 15.02
N LYS A 120 -18.78 -14.78 15.02
CA LYS A 120 -17.86 -14.50 16.15
C LYS A 120 -17.64 -13.00 16.37
N ILE A 121 -17.56 -12.21 15.30
CA ILE A 121 -17.41 -10.75 15.40
C ILE A 121 -18.64 -10.13 16.05
N LEU A 122 -19.83 -10.55 15.62
CA LEU A 122 -21.11 -10.04 16.11
C LEU A 122 -21.42 -10.51 17.55
N SER A 123 -21.08 -11.76 17.90
CA SER A 123 -21.26 -12.27 19.28
C SER A 123 -20.26 -11.69 20.27
N GLY A 124 -19.12 -11.16 19.79
CA GLY A 124 -18.01 -10.69 20.60
C GLY A 124 -17.01 -11.78 21.01
N ASP A 125 -17.18 -13.00 20.52
CA ASP A 125 -16.29 -14.14 20.80
C ASP A 125 -15.04 -14.17 19.91
N ALA A 126 -14.99 -13.30 18.89
CA ALA A 126 -13.85 -13.20 18.00
C ALA A 126 -12.56 -12.93 18.78
N LYS A 127 -11.57 -13.82 18.66
CA LYS A 127 -10.23 -13.59 19.20
C LYS A 127 -9.30 -13.09 18.11
N THR A 128 -8.52 -12.05 18.43
CA THR A 128 -7.54 -11.45 17.52
C THR A 128 -6.57 -12.46 16.91
N LYS A 129 -6.11 -13.43 17.71
CA LYS A 129 -5.20 -14.49 17.26
C LYS A 129 -5.86 -15.41 16.23
N GLU A 130 -7.09 -15.87 16.52
CA GLU A 130 -7.83 -16.76 15.62
C GLU A 130 -8.11 -16.09 14.27
N LEU A 131 -8.60 -14.83 14.26
CA LEU A 131 -8.82 -14.07 13.03
C LEU A 131 -7.52 -13.93 12.21
N ARG A 132 -6.39 -13.68 12.87
CA ARG A 132 -5.10 -13.56 12.18
C ARG A 132 -4.66 -14.90 11.59
N GLU A 133 -4.85 -16.00 12.30
CA GLU A 133 -4.55 -17.35 11.81
C GLU A 133 -5.43 -17.71 10.62
N THR A 134 -6.74 -17.42 10.69
CA THR A 134 -7.66 -17.58 9.56
C THR A 134 -7.23 -16.74 8.36
N TRP A 135 -6.88 -15.47 8.57
CA TRP A 135 -6.40 -14.61 7.48
C TRP A 135 -5.10 -15.16 6.85
N ASN A 136 -4.14 -15.60 7.67
CA ASN A 136 -2.90 -16.20 7.17
C ASN A 136 -3.17 -17.48 6.35
N ALA A 137 -4.12 -18.32 6.78
CA ALA A 137 -4.50 -19.53 6.06
C ALA A 137 -5.21 -19.19 4.73
N VAL A 138 -6.09 -18.19 4.70
CA VAL A 138 -6.71 -17.69 3.46
C VAL A 138 -5.64 -17.17 2.51
N LYS A 139 -4.68 -16.40 3.01
CA LYS A 139 -3.54 -15.89 2.23
C LYS A 139 -2.70 -17.04 1.64
N LEU A 140 -2.44 -18.09 2.42
CA LEU A 140 -1.69 -19.26 1.97
C LEU A 140 -2.46 -20.08 0.92
N ASN A 141 -3.74 -20.36 1.16
CA ASN A 141 -4.59 -21.07 0.19
C ASN A 141 -4.74 -20.31 -1.13
N GLN A 142 -4.75 -18.97 -1.08
CA GLN A 142 -4.70 -18.19 -2.31
C GLN A 142 -3.39 -18.45 -3.06
N LEU A 143 -2.24 -18.35 -2.38
CA LEU A 143 -0.93 -18.63 -2.95
C LEU A 143 -0.85 -20.05 -3.54
N GLU A 144 -1.39 -21.06 -2.85
CA GLU A 144 -1.40 -22.45 -3.32
C GLU A 144 -2.31 -22.64 -4.54
N ARG A 145 -3.51 -22.04 -4.57
CA ARG A 145 -4.39 -22.08 -5.75
C ARG A 145 -3.79 -21.37 -6.96
N PHE A 146 -3.06 -20.28 -6.75
CA PHE A 146 -2.28 -19.65 -7.83
C PHE A 146 -1.22 -20.61 -8.39
N ASN A 147 -0.49 -21.32 -7.52
CA ASN A 147 0.54 -22.28 -7.93
C ASN A 147 -0.03 -23.54 -8.62
N GLU A 148 -1.15 -24.10 -8.16
CA GLU A 148 -1.80 -25.27 -8.78
C GLU A 148 -2.40 -24.95 -10.17
N THR A 149 -2.91 -23.73 -10.34
CA THR A 149 -3.45 -23.28 -11.64
C THR A 149 -2.33 -23.06 -12.66
N GLU A 150 -1.16 -22.59 -12.24
CA GLU A 150 0.04 -22.52 -13.09
C GLU A 150 0.57 -23.90 -13.49
N PHE A 151 0.60 -24.87 -12.57
CA PHE A 151 1.08 -26.22 -12.86
C PHE A 151 0.20 -26.94 -13.88
N ASN A 152 -1.13 -26.84 -13.75
CA ASN A 152 -2.07 -27.45 -14.70
C ASN A 152 -2.06 -26.73 -16.07
N ASN A 153 -1.87 -25.41 -16.10
CA ASN A 153 -1.71 -24.68 -17.37
C ASN A 153 -0.36 -24.97 -18.06
N SER A 154 0.69 -25.32 -17.30
CA SER A 154 1.99 -25.69 -17.88
C SER A 154 1.96 -27.04 -18.61
N GLN A 155 1.08 -27.99 -18.23
CA GLN A 155 0.90 -29.27 -18.93
C GLN A 155 -0.03 -29.19 -20.15
N PHE A 156 -0.91 -28.19 -20.23
CA PHE A 156 -1.87 -28.04 -21.33
C PHE A 156 -1.38 -27.16 -22.49
N ASN A 157 -0.26 -26.45 -22.34
CA ASN A 157 0.22 -25.49 -23.34
C ASN A 157 1.15 -26.05 -24.44
N GLU A 158 1.30 -27.38 -24.56
CA GLU A 158 2.04 -27.98 -25.69
C GLU A 158 1.18 -28.27 -26.94
N VAL A 159 -0.14 -28.07 -26.91
CA VAL A 159 -0.98 -28.30 -28.09
C VAL A 159 -2.09 -27.26 -28.20
N ASN A 160 -1.80 -26.15 -28.88
CA ASN A 160 -2.63 -25.50 -29.91
C ASN A 160 -2.38 -23.99 -29.99
N ASN A 161 -1.61 -23.60 -31.01
CA ASN A 161 -1.76 -22.30 -31.64
C ASN A 161 -3.12 -22.26 -32.38
N VAL A 162 -3.90 -21.19 -32.17
CA VAL A 162 -4.82 -20.49 -33.11
C VAL A 162 -6.02 -19.86 -32.33
N THR A 163 -5.90 -18.56 -32.13
CA THR A 163 -6.87 -17.44 -32.21
C THR A 163 -8.30 -17.48 -31.60
N LEU A 164 -8.55 -16.39 -30.85
CA LEU A 164 -9.79 -15.63 -30.58
C LEU A 164 -10.77 -16.14 -29.51
N ALA A 165 -10.77 -15.48 -28.35
CA ALA A 165 -11.85 -14.57 -27.92
C ALA A 165 -11.51 -13.95 -26.54
N ASP A 166 -11.72 -12.63 -26.43
CA ASP A 166 -11.62 -11.87 -25.18
C ASP A 166 -12.52 -12.47 -24.08
N THR A 167 -11.91 -13.16 -23.13
CA THR A 167 -12.46 -13.32 -21.77
C THR A 167 -11.60 -12.48 -20.86
N GLN A 168 -12.23 -11.58 -20.10
CA GLN A 168 -11.61 -10.68 -19.13
C GLN A 168 -10.63 -11.43 -18.23
N LEU A 169 -9.35 -11.43 -18.62
CA LEU A 169 -8.24 -11.82 -17.77
C LEU A 169 -8.26 -10.88 -16.58
N ASN A 170 -8.49 -11.44 -15.39
CA ASN A 170 -8.40 -10.75 -14.11
C ASN A 170 -7.09 -9.96 -14.10
N THR A 171 -7.19 -8.65 -14.32
CA THR A 171 -6.06 -7.77 -14.57
C THR A 171 -5.83 -7.03 -13.27
N LEU A 172 -4.75 -7.36 -12.56
CA LEU A 172 -4.38 -6.61 -11.36
C LEU A 172 -4.33 -5.12 -11.69
N THR A 173 -5.03 -4.32 -10.89
CA THR A 173 -4.96 -2.86 -10.94
C THR A 173 -3.64 -2.38 -10.34
N ALA A 174 -3.23 -1.14 -10.67
CA ALA A 174 -1.97 -0.60 -10.16
C ALA A 174 -1.98 -0.48 -8.62
N ASP A 175 -3.15 -0.21 -8.03
CA ASP A 175 -3.32 -0.19 -6.58
C ASP A 175 -3.16 -1.57 -5.94
N GLU A 176 -3.67 -2.63 -6.58
CA GLU A 176 -3.48 -4.01 -6.11
C GLU A 176 -2.02 -4.44 -6.25
N VAL A 177 -1.36 -4.10 -7.35
CA VAL A 177 0.09 -4.35 -7.52
C VAL A 177 0.88 -3.67 -6.40
N TYR A 178 0.58 -2.40 -6.11
CA TYR A 178 1.21 -1.68 -5.00
C TYR A 178 0.97 -2.35 -3.65
N GLU A 179 -0.27 -2.74 -3.35
CA GLU A 179 -0.60 -3.42 -2.09
C GLU A 179 0.19 -4.72 -1.96
N VAL A 180 0.30 -5.50 -3.05
CA VAL A 180 1.03 -6.77 -3.04
C VAL A 180 2.53 -6.56 -2.84
N VAL A 181 3.17 -5.63 -3.57
CA VAL A 181 4.61 -5.31 -3.43
C VAL A 181 4.96 -4.87 -2.02
N THR A 182 4.06 -4.13 -1.36
CA THR A 182 4.29 -3.61 -0.01
C THR A 182 3.98 -4.62 1.10
N LEU A 183 3.07 -5.58 0.87
CA LEU A 183 2.72 -6.62 1.83
C LEU A 183 3.59 -7.88 1.72
N LYS A 184 4.12 -8.19 0.53
CA LYS A 184 5.08 -9.29 0.30
C LYS A 184 6.49 -8.73 0.34
N THR A 185 7.09 -8.70 1.52
CA THR A 185 8.43 -8.12 1.72
C THR A 185 9.57 -9.14 1.58
N GLU A 186 9.28 -10.35 1.11
CA GLU A 186 10.25 -11.42 0.90
C GLU A 186 11.35 -11.00 -0.07
N TRP A 187 10.98 -10.34 -1.18
CA TRP A 187 11.94 -9.75 -2.13
C TRP A 187 12.89 -8.74 -1.46
N VAL A 188 12.37 -7.93 -0.54
CA VAL A 188 13.17 -6.94 0.21
C VAL A 188 14.18 -7.66 1.09
N ARG A 189 13.77 -8.74 1.75
CA ARG A 189 14.66 -9.54 2.60
C ARG A 189 15.76 -10.20 1.77
N THR A 190 15.43 -10.72 0.60
CA THR A 190 16.40 -11.28 -0.34
C THR A 190 17.41 -10.22 -0.78
N LEU A 191 16.94 -9.02 -1.14
CA LEU A 191 17.80 -7.89 -1.49
C LEU A 191 18.72 -7.50 -0.33
N CYS A 192 18.19 -7.40 0.89
CA CYS A 192 19.00 -7.06 2.08
C CYS A 192 20.04 -8.13 2.39
N LEU A 193 19.74 -9.42 2.21
CA LEU A 193 20.69 -10.51 2.42
C LEU A 193 21.86 -10.49 1.44
N GLN A 194 21.64 -10.06 0.20
CA GLN A 194 22.69 -9.94 -0.79
C GLN A 194 23.71 -8.85 -0.40
N HIS A 195 23.23 -7.72 0.14
CA HIS A 195 24.10 -6.61 0.54
C HIS A 195 24.66 -6.74 1.96
N TYR A 196 23.91 -7.38 2.85
CA TYR A 196 24.27 -7.55 4.26
C TYR A 196 24.11 -9.02 4.70
N PRO A 197 24.96 -9.95 4.23
CA PRO A 197 24.78 -11.39 4.50
C PRO A 197 24.71 -11.77 5.99
N PHE A 198 25.34 -10.96 6.86
CA PHE A 198 25.32 -11.20 8.31
C PHE A 198 23.91 -11.14 8.91
N ILE A 199 22.95 -10.46 8.28
CA ILE A 199 21.57 -10.37 8.77
C ILE A 199 20.85 -11.73 8.75
N ALA A 200 21.35 -12.72 8.01
CA ALA A 200 20.81 -14.09 8.03
C ALA A 200 20.78 -14.70 9.42
N LYS A 201 21.68 -14.27 10.31
CA LYS A 201 21.81 -14.74 11.70
C LYS A 201 20.98 -13.91 12.69
N MET A 202 20.35 -12.83 12.23
CA MET A 202 19.62 -11.90 13.08
C MET A 202 18.13 -12.29 13.12
N SER A 203 17.52 -12.15 14.31
CA SER A 203 16.08 -12.38 14.50
C SER A 203 15.22 -11.17 14.16
N THR A 204 15.82 -9.97 14.09
CA THR A 204 15.08 -8.74 13.78
C THR A 204 14.78 -8.67 12.29
N PRO A 205 13.51 -8.48 11.89
CA PRO A 205 13.16 -8.35 10.49
C PRO A 205 13.65 -7.02 9.90
N THR A 206 13.81 -7.01 8.58
CA THR A 206 13.97 -5.77 7.79
C THR A 206 12.73 -4.89 7.96
N GLU A 207 12.94 -3.59 8.18
CA GLU A 207 11.84 -2.63 8.25
C GLU A 207 11.68 -1.90 6.91
N THR A 208 10.45 -1.71 6.47
CA THR A 208 10.14 -0.95 5.25
C THR A 208 9.05 0.07 5.49
N LYS A 209 9.06 1.15 4.70
CA LYS A 209 7.94 2.08 4.54
C LYS A 209 7.80 2.41 3.06
N SER A 210 6.56 2.52 2.59
CA SER A 210 6.24 2.81 1.20
C SER A 210 5.50 4.13 1.07
N PHE A 211 5.81 4.85 0.00
CA PHE A 211 5.25 6.16 -0.31
C PHE A 211 4.84 6.17 -1.78
N LYS A 212 3.53 6.31 -2.06
CA LYS A 212 3.03 6.44 -3.43
C LYS A 212 3.42 7.78 -4.04
N GLU A 213 3.43 7.87 -5.37
CA GLU A 213 3.40 9.13 -6.14
C GLU A 213 4.54 10.13 -5.80
N VAL A 214 5.75 9.66 -5.49
CA VAL A 214 6.86 10.54 -5.08
C VAL A 214 7.39 11.30 -6.28
N THR A 215 7.39 12.63 -6.23
CA THR A 215 7.82 13.48 -7.34
C THR A 215 9.30 13.80 -7.22
N VAL A 216 10.04 13.63 -8.30
CA VAL A 216 11.43 14.11 -8.44
C VAL A 216 11.49 15.23 -9.49
N ARG A 217 12.55 16.05 -9.41
CA ARG A 217 12.73 17.23 -10.24
C ARG A 217 14.03 17.13 -11.01
N ILE A 218 13.91 16.87 -12.30
CA ILE A 218 15.05 16.75 -13.19
C ILE A 218 15.34 18.13 -13.76
N ASP A 219 16.58 18.60 -13.57
CA ASP A 219 16.97 19.89 -14.12
C ASP A 219 16.92 19.86 -15.63
N THR A 220 16.42 20.96 -16.21
CA THR A 220 16.43 21.17 -17.64
C THR A 220 16.99 22.54 -17.94
N GLU A 221 17.38 22.77 -19.19
CA GLU A 221 17.78 24.09 -19.66
C GLU A 221 16.60 25.06 -19.80
N GLU A 222 15.35 24.57 -19.67
CA GLU A 222 14.17 25.42 -19.80
C GLU A 222 14.08 26.44 -18.67
N LYS A 223 13.68 27.66 -19.04
CA LYS A 223 13.35 28.72 -18.10
C LYS A 223 11.87 29.06 -18.20
N THR A 224 11.27 29.38 -17.07
CA THR A 224 9.94 29.97 -17.00
C THR A 224 9.94 31.37 -17.63
N ARG A 225 8.77 31.94 -17.91
CA ARG A 225 8.61 33.33 -18.39
C ARG A 225 9.25 34.39 -17.48
N PHE A 226 9.61 34.02 -16.25
CA PHE A 226 10.27 34.87 -15.26
C PHE A 226 11.78 34.59 -15.14
N GLY A 227 12.36 33.82 -16.06
CA GLY A 227 13.79 33.48 -16.07
C GLY A 227 14.22 32.44 -15.03
N LYS A 228 13.30 31.89 -14.24
CA LYS A 228 13.60 30.83 -13.25
C LYS A 228 13.77 29.46 -13.94
N PRO A 229 14.66 28.58 -13.44
CA PRO A 229 14.75 27.20 -13.92
C PRO A 229 13.39 26.51 -13.89
N LYS A 230 13.09 25.73 -14.93
CA LYS A 230 11.85 24.97 -15.06
C LYS A 230 12.21 23.48 -15.08
N PRO A 231 12.46 22.87 -13.90
CA PRO A 231 12.77 21.46 -13.84
C PRO A 231 11.59 20.63 -14.32
N GLN A 232 11.90 19.54 -15.00
CA GLN A 232 10.94 18.56 -15.42
C GLN A 232 10.50 17.73 -14.23
N ARG A 233 9.18 17.59 -14.07
CA ARG A 233 8.60 16.77 -13.01
C ARG A 233 8.45 15.34 -13.50
N ARG A 234 8.96 14.41 -12.71
CA ARG A 234 8.76 12.97 -12.86
C ARG A 234 8.23 12.41 -11.56
N ARG A 235 7.41 11.36 -11.63
CA ARG A 235 6.68 10.87 -10.47
C ARG A 235 6.70 9.36 -10.45
N PHE A 236 7.48 8.81 -9.52
CA PHE A 236 7.45 7.39 -9.21
C PHE A 236 6.05 6.96 -8.78
N ASP A 237 5.64 5.77 -9.21
CA ASP A 237 4.43 5.15 -8.68
C ASP A 237 4.59 4.88 -7.18
N ALA A 238 5.75 4.37 -6.77
CA ALA A 238 6.11 4.26 -5.36
C ALA A 238 7.62 4.34 -5.10
N ILE A 239 7.97 4.78 -3.90
CA ILE A 239 9.31 4.61 -3.32
C ILE A 239 9.18 3.85 -2.00
N MET A 240 10.02 2.84 -1.81
CA MET A 240 10.17 2.12 -0.56
C MET A 240 11.47 2.50 0.14
N THR A 241 11.40 2.96 1.38
CA THR A 241 12.57 3.09 2.25
C THR A 241 12.79 1.77 2.98
N ILE A 242 14.04 1.30 3.02
CA ILE A 242 14.43 -0.01 3.53
C ILE A 242 15.49 0.19 4.60
N LYS A 243 15.22 -0.36 5.79
CA LYS A 243 16.18 -0.45 6.88
C LYS A 243 16.57 -1.94 7.03
N PRO A 244 17.76 -2.34 6.56
CA PRO A 244 18.12 -3.76 6.41
C PRO A 244 18.21 -4.50 7.75
N HIS A 245 18.67 -3.83 8.81
CA HIS A 245 18.78 -4.38 10.17
C HIS A 245 18.53 -3.31 11.23
N TYR A 246 18.30 -3.72 12.49
CA TYR A 246 17.90 -2.81 13.58
C TYR A 246 18.89 -1.66 13.83
N ALA A 247 20.18 -1.94 13.68
CA ALA A 247 21.27 -0.99 13.90
C ALA A 247 21.58 -0.14 12.66
N ALA A 248 20.92 -0.36 11.52
CA ALA A 248 21.26 0.30 10.27
C ALA A 248 21.05 1.82 10.36
N TYR A 249 22.04 2.58 9.91
CA TYR A 249 22.01 4.04 9.90
C TYR A 249 22.83 4.62 8.73
N GLY A 250 22.57 5.88 8.38
CA GLY A 250 23.29 6.57 7.31
C GLY A 250 23.20 5.83 5.98
N GLU A 251 24.35 5.54 5.36
CA GLU A 251 24.47 4.90 4.04
C GLU A 251 24.03 3.43 4.02
N GLU A 252 23.80 2.81 5.19
CA GLU A 252 23.23 1.46 5.27
C GLU A 252 21.73 1.44 4.96
N LEU A 253 21.05 2.58 5.13
CA LEU A 253 19.65 2.74 4.74
C LEU A 253 19.56 2.79 3.22
N MET A 254 18.55 2.11 2.67
CA MET A 254 18.39 1.97 1.22
C MET A 254 17.01 2.45 0.77
N THR A 255 16.88 2.69 -0.52
CA THR A 255 15.64 3.09 -1.19
C THR A 255 15.42 2.25 -2.45
N ALA A 256 14.17 1.87 -2.71
CA ALA A 256 13.77 1.22 -3.95
C ALA A 256 12.68 2.03 -4.63
N GLY A 257 12.96 2.53 -5.83
CA GLY A 257 11.97 3.12 -6.73
C GLY A 257 11.21 2.00 -7.44
N ILE A 258 9.88 2.05 -7.41
CA ILE A 258 8.99 1.05 -7.96
C ILE A 258 8.12 1.73 -9.03
N GLU A 259 8.24 1.24 -10.26
CA GLU A 259 7.40 1.62 -11.39
C GLU A 259 6.42 0.47 -11.70
N ILE A 260 5.12 0.73 -11.63
CA ILE A 260 4.07 -0.30 -11.70
C ILE A 260 3.51 -0.35 -13.10
N LYS A 261 3.58 -1.52 -13.76
CA LYS A 261 2.97 -1.71 -15.08
C LYS A 261 1.98 -2.86 -15.06
N VAL A 262 0.73 -2.55 -15.38
CA VAL A 262 -0.39 -3.52 -15.36
C VAL A 262 -0.82 -4.00 -16.74
N SER A 263 -0.28 -3.38 -17.80
CA SER A 263 -0.53 -3.77 -19.19
C SER A 263 0.75 -3.75 -20.00
N LYS A 264 0.85 -4.64 -21.00
CA LYS A 264 1.98 -4.67 -21.94
C LYS A 264 2.10 -3.36 -22.72
N HIS A 265 0.98 -2.75 -23.07
CA HIS A 265 0.97 -1.46 -23.77
C HIS A 265 1.61 -0.34 -22.95
N ASP A 266 1.24 -0.22 -21.67
CA ASP A 266 1.81 0.78 -20.76
C ASP A 266 3.31 0.54 -20.50
N LEU A 267 3.70 -0.73 -20.32
CA LEU A 267 5.10 -1.12 -20.15
C LEU A 267 5.98 -0.77 -21.36
N LEU A 268 5.54 -1.14 -22.58
CA LEU A 268 6.36 -0.98 -23.77
C LEU A 268 6.49 0.47 -24.22
N ASN A 269 5.47 1.29 -23.98
CA ASN A 269 5.47 2.70 -24.36
C ASN A 269 6.07 3.63 -23.31
N ASP A 270 6.45 3.11 -22.14
CA ASP A 270 7.20 3.89 -21.18
C ASP A 270 8.67 3.90 -21.58
N ASP A 271 9.08 5.00 -22.21
CA ASP A 271 10.48 5.27 -22.53
C ASP A 271 11.11 6.27 -21.54
N LYS A 272 10.31 6.80 -20.60
CA LYS A 272 10.75 7.83 -19.65
C LYS A 272 11.18 7.25 -18.32
N PHE A 273 10.97 5.95 -18.10
CA PHE A 273 11.38 5.28 -16.87
C PHE A 273 12.89 5.40 -16.60
N GLU A 274 13.72 5.53 -17.64
CA GLU A 274 15.17 5.68 -17.49
C GLU A 274 15.54 6.98 -16.76
N GLU A 275 14.69 8.00 -16.82
CA GLU A 275 14.88 9.25 -16.09
C GLU A 275 14.77 9.09 -14.56
N TYR A 276 14.28 7.95 -14.08
CA TYR A 276 14.23 7.58 -12.67
C TYR A 276 15.54 6.95 -12.17
N ILE A 277 16.41 6.50 -13.07
CA ILE A 277 17.71 5.95 -12.71
C ILE A 277 18.57 7.06 -12.07
N GLY A 278 19.25 6.73 -10.98
CA GLY A 278 20.06 7.63 -10.17
C GLY A 278 19.33 8.35 -9.05
N TRP A 279 18.02 8.12 -8.85
CA TRP A 279 17.23 8.74 -7.78
C TRP A 279 17.02 7.86 -6.54
N THR A 280 17.14 6.54 -6.67
CA THR A 280 16.98 5.55 -5.59
C THR A 280 18.09 4.50 -5.65
N ASP A 281 18.41 3.85 -4.53
CA ASP A 281 19.48 2.83 -4.49
C ASP A 281 19.17 1.65 -5.43
N PHE A 282 17.89 1.34 -5.63
CA PHE A 282 17.44 0.32 -6.57
C PHE A 282 16.24 0.84 -7.36
N PHE A 283 16.07 0.33 -8.59
CA PHE A 283 14.90 0.60 -9.43
C PHE A 283 14.29 -0.72 -9.87
N PHE A 284 12.96 -0.82 -9.82
CA PHE A 284 12.23 -2.01 -10.22
C PHE A 284 11.01 -1.67 -11.08
N PHE A 285 10.81 -2.44 -12.14
CA PHE A 285 9.47 -2.67 -12.66
C PHE A 285 8.73 -3.66 -11.75
N ALA A 286 7.54 -3.31 -11.30
CA ALA A 286 6.62 -4.21 -10.60
C ALA A 286 5.46 -4.58 -11.51
N VAL A 287 5.38 -5.85 -11.88
CA VAL A 287 4.44 -6.34 -12.90
C VAL A 287 3.74 -7.63 -12.46
N PRO A 288 2.49 -7.88 -12.92
CA PRO A 288 1.85 -9.19 -12.83
C PRO A 288 2.66 -10.28 -13.55
N HIS A 289 2.51 -11.55 -13.17
CA HIS A 289 3.32 -12.66 -13.68
C HIS A 289 3.32 -12.71 -15.22
N LYS A 290 2.15 -12.54 -15.82
CA LYS A 290 1.96 -12.53 -17.29
C LYS A 290 2.76 -11.47 -18.06
N LEU A 291 3.29 -10.44 -17.39
CA LEU A 291 4.07 -9.37 -18.00
C LEU A 291 5.57 -9.50 -17.70
N VAL A 292 6.00 -10.48 -16.90
CA VAL A 292 7.40 -10.67 -16.49
C VAL A 292 8.32 -10.77 -17.71
N GLU A 293 7.98 -11.61 -18.70
CA GLU A 293 8.79 -11.77 -19.91
C GLU A 293 8.97 -10.45 -20.66
N SER A 294 7.88 -9.71 -20.89
CA SER A 294 7.95 -8.40 -21.55
C SER A 294 8.68 -7.35 -20.71
N ALA A 295 8.64 -7.44 -19.38
CA ALA A 295 9.37 -6.55 -18.49
C ALA A 295 10.87 -6.86 -18.48
N MET A 296 11.23 -8.15 -18.55
CA MET A 296 12.61 -8.60 -18.73
C MET A 296 13.18 -8.10 -20.05
N GLU A 297 12.48 -8.30 -21.17
CA GLU A 297 12.89 -7.80 -22.49
C GLU A 297 13.10 -6.28 -22.47
N LYS A 298 12.14 -5.52 -21.91
CA LYS A 298 12.25 -4.06 -21.79
C LYS A 298 13.47 -3.66 -20.94
N ALA A 299 13.66 -4.30 -19.78
CA ALA A 299 14.79 -4.03 -18.90
C ALA A 299 16.13 -4.38 -19.55
N GLU A 300 16.22 -5.47 -20.31
CA GLU A 300 17.43 -5.90 -21.01
C GLU A 300 17.76 -5.03 -22.23
N SER A 301 16.74 -4.47 -22.88
CA SER A 301 16.92 -3.56 -24.02
C SER A 301 17.46 -2.17 -23.65
N SER A 302 17.38 -1.79 -22.37
CA SER A 302 17.87 -0.50 -21.88
C SER A 302 19.39 -0.48 -21.75
N GLU A 303 20.01 0.67 -22.03
CA GLU A 303 21.43 0.91 -21.74
C GLU A 303 21.76 0.78 -20.24
N HIS A 304 20.74 0.93 -19.37
CA HIS A 304 20.85 0.81 -17.92
C HIS A 304 20.41 -0.58 -17.41
N SER A 305 20.47 -1.62 -18.25
CA SER A 305 19.95 -2.96 -17.94
C SER A 305 20.35 -3.47 -16.55
N ASP A 306 21.61 -3.35 -16.15
CA ASP A 306 22.10 -3.83 -14.86
C ASP A 306 21.48 -3.10 -13.66
N LEU A 307 20.96 -1.89 -13.85
CA LEU A 307 20.35 -1.06 -12.79
C LEU A 307 18.84 -1.25 -12.67
N ILE A 308 18.23 -2.03 -13.56
CA ILE A 308 16.78 -2.24 -13.66
C ILE A 308 16.42 -3.65 -13.18
N GLY A 309 15.69 -3.71 -12.08
CA GLY A 309 15.13 -4.93 -11.54
C GLY A 309 13.71 -5.21 -12.07
N VAL A 310 13.28 -6.46 -11.95
CA VAL A 310 11.91 -6.88 -12.28
C VAL A 310 11.36 -7.67 -11.10
N LEU A 311 10.24 -7.20 -10.56
CA LEU A 311 9.46 -7.86 -9.52
C LEU A 311 8.24 -8.54 -10.16
N ASP A 312 8.15 -9.84 -9.95
CA ASP A 312 6.90 -10.57 -10.13
C ASP A 312 6.09 -10.42 -8.85
N VAL A 313 5.01 -9.65 -8.92
CA VAL A 313 4.23 -9.30 -7.74
C VAL A 313 3.32 -10.45 -7.30
N GLU A 314 2.88 -11.29 -8.24
CA GLU A 314 2.06 -12.45 -7.96
C GLU A 314 2.87 -13.54 -7.25
N LYS A 315 4.15 -13.71 -7.62
CA LYS A 315 5.08 -14.63 -6.93
C LYS A 315 5.77 -13.99 -5.72
N GLY A 316 5.86 -12.66 -5.68
CA GLY A 316 6.50 -11.92 -4.58
C GLY A 316 8.04 -12.00 -4.61
N GLU A 317 8.62 -12.20 -5.79
CA GLU A 317 10.05 -12.45 -5.98
C GLU A 317 10.69 -11.48 -6.98
N MET A 318 12.01 -11.33 -6.86
CA MET A 318 12.81 -10.61 -7.85
C MET A 318 13.20 -11.60 -8.95
N VAL A 319 12.66 -11.40 -10.15
CA VAL A 319 13.03 -12.19 -11.33
C VAL A 319 14.34 -11.66 -11.92
N LYS A 320 14.56 -10.34 -11.83
CA LYS A 320 15.83 -9.70 -12.12
C LYS A 320 16.25 -8.83 -10.94
N VAL A 321 17.46 -9.04 -10.47
CA VAL A 321 18.05 -8.31 -9.36
C VAL A 321 18.87 -7.14 -9.93
N PRO A 322 18.55 -5.88 -9.58
CA PRO A 322 19.32 -4.73 -10.01
C PRO A 322 20.60 -4.57 -9.18
N VAL A 323 21.63 -4.02 -9.80
CA VAL A 323 22.81 -3.49 -9.12
C VAL A 323 22.41 -2.24 -8.34
N ARG A 324 22.99 -2.08 -7.14
CA ARG A 324 22.79 -0.88 -6.32
C ARG A 324 23.39 0.34 -7.02
N GLN A 325 22.57 1.39 -7.16
CA GLN A 325 22.93 2.64 -7.81
C GLN A 325 23.70 3.56 -6.86
N GLU A 326 24.67 4.30 -7.40
CA GLU A 326 25.33 5.40 -6.68
C GLU A 326 24.47 6.67 -6.76
N VAL A 327 23.60 6.85 -5.78
CA VAL A 327 22.70 8.01 -5.73
C VAL A 327 23.43 9.21 -5.14
N GLY A 328 23.42 10.33 -5.87
CA GLY A 328 24.01 11.59 -5.42
C GLY A 328 23.34 12.14 -4.15
N VAL A 329 24.11 12.91 -3.36
CA VAL A 329 23.62 13.51 -2.11
C VAL A 329 22.42 14.41 -2.36
N ARG A 330 22.40 15.12 -3.49
CA ARG A 330 21.29 16.01 -3.87
C ARG A 330 20.02 15.21 -4.11
N GLU A 331 20.09 14.17 -4.93
CA GLU A 331 18.96 13.33 -5.32
C GLU A 331 18.38 12.61 -4.09
N LYS A 332 19.24 12.04 -3.23
CA LYS A 332 18.83 11.47 -1.92
C LYS A 332 18.05 12.49 -1.10
N MET A 333 18.59 13.70 -0.95
CA MET A 333 17.97 14.76 -0.15
C MET A 333 16.63 15.23 -0.73
N GLU A 334 16.51 15.32 -2.05
CA GLU A 334 15.25 15.67 -2.70
C GLU A 334 14.18 14.61 -2.49
N VAL A 335 14.51 13.33 -2.70
CA VAL A 335 13.59 12.21 -2.44
C VAL A 335 13.14 12.19 -0.99
N TYR A 336 14.07 12.30 -0.03
CA TYR A 336 13.70 12.32 1.39
C TYR A 336 12.84 13.52 1.76
N ARG A 337 13.11 14.71 1.22
CA ARG A 337 12.26 15.89 1.47
C ARG A 337 10.85 15.67 0.94
N GLU A 338 10.71 15.16 -0.27
CA GLU A 338 9.40 14.86 -0.86
C GLU A 338 8.67 13.77 -0.07
N ILE A 339 9.37 12.76 0.45
CA ILE A 339 8.78 11.74 1.35
C ILE A 339 8.31 12.35 2.68
N VAL A 340 9.10 13.23 3.30
CA VAL A 340 8.81 13.80 4.63
C VAL A 340 7.64 14.80 4.59
N PHE A 341 7.52 15.58 3.53
CA PHE A 341 6.53 16.66 3.42
C PHE A 341 5.26 16.29 2.64
N LYS A 342 5.14 15.02 2.24
CA LYS A 342 3.95 14.49 1.61
C LYS A 342 2.92 14.03 2.64
#